data_AF-A0A128FKM4-F1
#
_entry.id   AF-A0A128FKM4-F1
#
_cell.length_a   1.000
_cell.length_b   1.000
_cell.length_c   1.000
_cell.angle_alpha   90.00
_cell.angle_beta   90.00
_cell.angle_gamma   90.00
#
_symmetry.space_group_name_H-M   'P 1'
#
loop_
_entity.id
_entity.type
_entity.pdbx_description
1 polymer ?
#
loop_
_entity_poly.entity_id
_entity_poly.type
_entity_poly.pdbx_seq_one_letter_code
_entity_poly.pdbx_strand_id
1 'polypeptide(L)'
;MPVPNLDRRLNLTGKAQDFIFDDMIHVIDSLNIHGNIDQQDIQIVCQKAGDEIAMINLSWEENGTLFNGQMNRQFGKTCETVSLAFENEAFQFNGFLKGEKFEKGITQTVELPDWTDTLETKGFKAMLEDWVSVVASGRMDEKAKQRNLSTHALCEWLLGEVI
;
A
#
# COMPACT_ATOMS: atom_id res chain seq x y z
N MET A 1 -18.85 -2.47 -22.52
CA MET A 1 -19.00 -3.32 -21.32
C MET A 1 -18.29 -2.63 -20.18
N PRO A 2 -18.93 -2.35 -19.03
CA PRO A 2 -18.23 -1.71 -17.93
C PRO A 2 -17.27 -2.72 -17.30
N VAL A 3 -16.00 -2.31 -17.17
CA VAL A 3 -14.97 -3.04 -16.42
C VAL A 3 -15.46 -3.14 -14.96
N PRO A 4 -15.43 -4.31 -14.32
CA PRO A 4 -15.76 -4.42 -12.91
C PRO A 4 -14.85 -3.49 -12.09
N ASN A 5 -15.44 -2.53 -11.38
CA ASN A 5 -14.71 -1.71 -10.43
C ASN A 5 -14.27 -2.62 -9.27
N LEU A 6 -12.99 -2.98 -9.23
CA LEU A 6 -12.39 -3.80 -8.17
C LEU A 6 -12.39 -3.10 -6.79
N ASP A 7 -12.72 -1.81 -6.74
CA ASP A 7 -12.41 -0.93 -5.61
C ASP A 7 -13.62 -0.11 -5.13
N ARG A 8 -14.68 -0.80 -4.68
CA ARG A 8 -15.82 -0.16 -3.98
C ARG A 8 -16.19 -0.95 -2.72
N ARG A 9 -15.27 -1.08 -1.78
CA ARG A 9 -15.52 -1.67 -0.45
C ARG A 9 -15.78 -0.60 0.62
N LEU A 10 -16.73 0.31 0.37
CA LEU A 10 -17.14 1.29 1.39
C LEU A 10 -17.99 0.60 2.47
N ASN A 11 -17.59 0.71 3.74
CA ASN A 11 -18.31 0.16 4.88
C ASN A 11 -18.54 -1.36 4.81
N LEU A 12 -17.59 -2.09 4.23
CA LEU A 12 -17.59 -3.55 4.17
C LEU A 12 -16.51 -4.09 5.10
N THR A 13 -16.84 -4.27 6.38
CA THR A 13 -16.02 -5.05 7.31
C THR A 13 -15.84 -6.47 6.75
N GLY A 14 -14.81 -7.18 7.21
CA GLY A 14 -14.54 -8.52 6.70
C GLY A 14 -13.85 -9.40 7.72
N LYS A 15 -13.88 -10.70 7.46
CA LYS A 15 -13.09 -11.68 8.23
C LYS A 15 -11.62 -11.32 8.15
N ALA A 16 -10.88 -11.59 9.22
CA ALA A 16 -9.47 -11.22 9.33
C ALA A 16 -8.63 -11.68 8.12
N GLN A 17 -8.84 -12.91 7.65
CA GLN A 17 -8.14 -13.46 6.49
C GLN A 17 -8.40 -12.65 5.22
N ASP A 18 -9.67 -12.45 4.86
CA ASP A 18 -10.05 -11.71 3.65
C ASP A 18 -9.64 -10.23 3.77
N PHE A 19 -9.73 -9.64 4.97
CA PHE A 19 -9.26 -8.27 5.19
C PHE A 19 -7.77 -8.12 4.92
N ILE A 20 -6.97 -9.07 5.42
CA ILE A 20 -5.52 -9.01 5.32
C ILE A 20 -5.04 -9.33 3.91
N PHE A 21 -5.47 -10.47 3.35
CA PHE A 21 -4.91 -10.98 2.10
C PHE A 21 -5.52 -10.35 0.83
N ASP A 22 -6.73 -9.81 0.89
CA ASP A 22 -7.30 -9.15 -0.30
C ASP A 22 -6.96 -7.67 -0.36
N ASP A 23 -6.89 -6.98 0.78
CA ASP A 23 -6.73 -5.51 0.79
C ASP A 23 -5.48 -5.05 1.57
N MET A 24 -5.31 -5.44 2.84
CA MET A 24 -4.20 -4.92 3.66
C MET A 24 -2.83 -5.24 3.06
N ILE A 25 -2.73 -6.34 2.32
CA ILE A 25 -1.53 -6.75 1.58
C ILE A 25 -1.01 -5.64 0.66
N HIS A 26 -1.89 -4.81 0.07
CA HIS A 26 -1.47 -3.71 -0.79
C HIS A 26 -0.76 -2.60 0.00
N VAL A 27 -1.23 -2.31 1.22
CA VAL A 27 -0.59 -1.35 2.13
C VAL A 27 0.75 -1.90 2.60
N ILE A 28 0.78 -3.17 3.01
CA ILE A 28 2.00 -3.85 3.46
C ILE A 28 3.05 -3.89 2.36
N ASP A 29 2.67 -4.33 1.15
CA ASP A 29 3.60 -4.43 0.03
C ASP A 29 4.19 -3.06 -0.35
N SER A 30 3.36 -2.02 -0.35
CA SER A 30 3.78 -0.65 -0.66
C SER A 30 4.80 -0.10 0.34
N LEU A 31 4.73 -0.52 1.60
CA LEU A 31 5.70 -0.14 2.63
C LEU A 31 6.94 -1.04 2.66
N ASN A 32 6.89 -2.23 2.04
CA ASN A 32 8.00 -3.19 1.97
C ASN A 32 9.08 -2.77 0.95
N ILE A 33 9.59 -1.54 1.06
CA ILE A 33 10.53 -0.95 0.10
C ILE A 33 11.92 -1.60 0.14
N HIS A 34 12.30 -2.18 1.28
CA HIS A 34 13.57 -2.89 1.43
C HIS A 34 13.47 -4.39 1.12
N GLY A 35 12.27 -4.89 0.81
CA GLY A 35 12.01 -6.29 0.47
C GLY A 35 12.11 -7.28 1.64
N ASN A 36 12.31 -6.77 2.85
CA ASN A 36 12.33 -7.55 4.08
C ASN A 36 11.78 -6.70 5.23
N ILE A 37 10.59 -7.04 5.73
CA ILE A 37 10.05 -6.45 6.96
C ILE A 37 10.30 -7.45 8.10
N ASP A 38 11.11 -7.06 9.06
CA ASP A 38 11.25 -7.77 10.34
C ASP A 38 9.97 -7.57 11.16
N GLN A 39 9.41 -8.66 11.69
CA GLN A 39 8.19 -8.60 12.52
C GLN A 39 8.48 -8.06 13.93
N GLN A 40 9.74 -7.89 14.31
CA GLN A 40 10.12 -7.35 15.61
C GLN A 40 9.64 -5.91 15.79
N ASP A 41 9.07 -5.66 16.97
CA ASP A 41 8.63 -4.33 17.44
C ASP A 41 7.57 -3.62 16.57
N ILE A 42 6.91 -4.33 15.65
CA ILE A 42 5.75 -3.81 14.93
C ILE A 42 4.60 -3.58 15.91
N GLN A 43 4.15 -2.33 16.01
CA GLN A 43 2.96 -1.96 16.75
C GLN A 43 1.72 -2.19 15.89
N ILE A 44 0.76 -2.95 16.42
CA ILE A 44 -0.50 -3.25 15.75
C ILE A 44 -1.64 -2.59 16.53
N VAL A 45 -2.48 -1.84 15.82
CA VAL A 45 -3.78 -1.41 16.33
C VAL A 45 -4.85 -2.00 15.44
N CYS A 46 -5.68 -2.87 16.01
CA CYS A 46 -6.79 -3.52 15.31
C CYS A 46 -8.12 -3.07 15.94
N GLN A 47 -9.05 -2.64 15.11
CA GLN A 47 -10.43 -2.32 15.50
C GLN A 47 -11.38 -3.31 14.85
N LYS A 48 -12.17 -4.00 15.68
CA LYS A 48 -13.23 -4.93 15.26
C LYS A 48 -14.60 -4.24 15.28
N ALA A 49 -15.48 -4.63 14.37
CA ALA A 49 -16.90 -4.30 14.35
C ALA A 49 -17.69 -5.61 14.40
N GLY A 50 -18.08 -6.02 15.62
CA GLY A 50 -18.55 -7.38 15.86
C GLY A 50 -17.39 -8.38 15.70
N ASP A 51 -17.60 -9.43 14.92
CA ASP A 51 -16.59 -10.47 14.64
C ASP A 51 -15.69 -10.15 13.44
N GLU A 52 -15.92 -9.01 12.78
CA GLU A 52 -15.19 -8.60 11.58
C GLU A 52 -14.20 -7.47 11.88
N ILE A 53 -13.16 -7.37 11.04
CA ILE A 53 -12.18 -6.30 11.11
C ILE A 53 -12.72 -5.05 10.40
N ALA A 54 -12.62 -3.90 11.06
CA ALA A 54 -12.96 -2.60 10.51
C ALA A 54 -11.72 -1.80 10.10
N MET A 55 -10.66 -1.85 10.92
CA MET A 55 -9.43 -1.11 10.69
C MET A 55 -8.22 -1.84 11.27
N ILE A 56 -7.12 -1.85 10.52
CA ILE A 56 -5.79 -2.23 11.02
C ILE A 56 -4.83 -1.08 10.75
N ASN A 57 -4.05 -0.71 11.75
CA ASN A 57 -2.88 0.14 11.63
C ASN A 57 -1.63 -0.62 12.07
N LEU A 58 -0.57 -0.50 11.28
CA LEU A 58 0.76 -1.02 11.55
C LEU A 58 1.73 0.16 11.65
N SER A 59 2.64 0.10 12.62
CA SER A 59 3.71 1.08 12.74
C SER A 59 4.99 0.41 13.21
N TRP A 60 6.10 0.68 12.54
CA TRP A 60 7.42 0.19 12.95
C TRP A 60 8.51 1.16 12.51
N GLU A 61 9.68 1.06 13.13
CA GLU A 61 10.87 1.81 12.73
C GLU A 61 11.90 0.83 12.19
N GLU A 62 12.52 1.19 11.07
CA GLU A 62 13.65 0.45 10.52
C GLU A 62 14.71 1.44 10.03
N ASN A 63 15.96 1.27 10.49
CA ASN A 63 17.10 2.09 10.08
C ASN A 63 16.86 3.61 10.23
N GLY A 64 16.16 4.02 11.29
CA GLY A 64 15.81 5.44 11.53
C GLY A 64 14.69 5.98 10.65
N THR A 65 14.00 5.12 9.89
CA THR A 65 12.80 5.46 9.10
C THR A 65 11.56 4.91 9.77
N LEU A 66 10.58 5.76 10.04
CA LEU A 66 9.27 5.35 10.55
C LEU A 66 8.35 4.96 9.40
N PHE A 67 7.83 3.74 9.45
CA PHE A 67 6.81 3.23 8.54
C PHE A 67 5.46 3.20 9.25
N ASN A 68 4.41 3.67 8.56
CA ASN A 68 3.05 3.57 9.04
C ASN A 68 2.11 3.18 7.90
N GLY A 69 1.29 2.16 8.13
CA GLY A 69 0.29 1.67 7.18
C GLY A 69 -1.06 1.56 7.86
N GLN A 70 -2.11 2.09 7.23
CA GLN A 70 -3.47 1.94 7.72
C GLN A 70 -4.40 1.47 6.61
N MET A 71 -5.25 0.52 6.95
CA MET A 71 -6.43 0.20 6.18
C MET A 71 -7.66 0.37 7.05
N ASN A 72 -8.56 1.26 6.66
CA ASN A 72 -9.80 1.53 7.38
C ASN A 72 -10.99 1.43 6.42
N ARG A 73 -11.76 0.34 6.53
CA ARG A 73 -12.95 0.11 5.68
C ARG A 73 -14.18 0.91 6.13
N GLN A 74 -14.08 1.64 7.25
CA GLN A 74 -15.12 2.54 7.78
C GLN A 74 -14.71 4.03 7.76
N PHE A 75 -13.76 4.42 6.90
CA PHE A 75 -13.17 5.78 6.84
C PHE A 75 -14.09 6.90 6.28
N GLY A 76 -15.39 6.66 6.14
CA GLY A 76 -16.37 7.64 5.64
C GLY A 76 -16.33 7.90 4.12
N LYS A 77 -15.20 7.63 3.45
CA LYS A 77 -15.06 7.57 1.99
C LYS A 77 -13.98 6.57 1.59
N THR A 78 -14.06 6.04 0.38
CA THR A 78 -12.93 5.32 -0.24
C THR A 78 -11.90 6.33 -0.70
N CYS A 79 -10.70 6.26 -0.14
CA CYS A 79 -9.56 7.05 -0.58
C CYS A 79 -8.25 6.35 -0.23
N GLU A 80 -7.21 6.73 -0.93
CA GLU A 80 -5.85 6.29 -0.70
C GLU A 80 -4.98 7.54 -0.57
N THR A 81 -4.15 7.57 0.48
CA THR A 81 -3.25 8.69 0.74
C THR A 81 -1.88 8.13 1.05
N VAL A 82 -0.86 8.73 0.44
CA VAL A 82 0.54 8.38 0.68
C VAL A 82 1.27 9.64 1.08
N SER A 83 2.04 9.56 2.15
CA SER A 83 2.87 10.66 2.63
C SER A 83 4.31 10.19 2.81
N LEU A 84 5.26 11.02 2.39
CA LEU A 84 6.69 10.79 2.53
C LEU A 84 7.30 12.02 3.19
N ALA A 85 8.14 11.82 4.20
CA ALA A 85 8.81 12.90 4.91
C ALA A 85 10.31 12.63 4.96
N PHE A 86 11.08 13.60 4.47
CA PHE A 86 12.54 13.60 4.42
C PHE A 86 13.06 14.84 5.16
N GLU A 87 14.38 14.99 5.22
CA GLU A 87 14.99 16.20 5.76
C GLU A 87 14.67 17.41 4.86
N ASN A 88 13.93 18.38 5.41
CA ASN A 88 13.52 19.64 4.74
C ASN A 88 12.67 19.47 3.46
N GLU A 89 12.15 18.26 3.21
CA GLU A 89 11.31 17.95 2.05
C GLU A 89 10.22 16.95 2.44
N ALA A 90 9.00 17.16 1.98
CA ALA A 90 7.91 16.20 2.16
C ALA A 90 7.00 16.13 0.94
N PHE A 91 6.32 15.01 0.78
CA PHE A 91 5.34 14.77 -0.27
C PHE A 91 4.05 14.22 0.33
N GLN A 92 2.91 14.66 -0.21
CA GLN A 92 1.60 14.12 0.14
C GLN A 92 0.78 13.91 -1.13
N PHE A 93 0.29 12.70 -1.32
CA PHE A 93 -0.54 12.31 -2.46
C PHE A 93 -1.91 11.90 -1.97
N ASN A 94 -2.95 12.39 -2.66
CA ASN A 94 -4.34 12.00 -2.40
C ASN A 94 -4.87 11.30 -3.65
N GLY A 95 -4.71 9.98 -3.67
CA GLY A 95 -4.81 9.16 -4.88
C GLY A 95 -3.58 9.30 -5.79
N PHE A 96 -3.70 8.83 -7.03
CA PHE A 96 -2.56 8.67 -7.95
C PHE A 96 -2.33 9.82 -8.92
N LEU A 97 -3.22 10.81 -8.98
CA LEU A 97 -3.20 11.83 -10.02
C LEU A 97 -2.45 13.11 -9.61
N LYS A 98 -2.53 13.46 -8.32
CA LYS A 98 -2.07 14.73 -7.81
C LYS A 98 -1.58 14.61 -6.37
N GLY A 99 -0.55 15.38 -6.07
CA GLY A 99 0.00 15.55 -4.75
C GLY A 99 0.60 16.94 -4.55
N GLU A 100 1.20 17.11 -3.39
CA GLU A 100 1.84 18.32 -2.94
C GLU A 100 3.26 17.98 -2.50
N LYS A 101 4.22 18.80 -2.93
CA LYS A 101 5.59 18.81 -2.43
C LYS A 101 5.76 20.02 -1.51
N PHE A 102 6.37 19.81 -0.35
CA PHE A 102 6.69 20.84 0.62
C PHE A 102 8.21 20.95 0.73
N GLU A 103 8.78 22.11 0.41
CA GLU A 103 10.23 22.35 0.50
C GLU A 103 10.49 23.84 0.76
N LYS A 104 11.40 24.18 1.68
CA LYS A 104 11.79 25.57 1.99
C LYS A 104 10.61 26.51 2.31
N GLY A 105 9.55 25.98 2.94
CA GLY A 105 8.34 26.73 3.28
C GLY A 105 7.40 27.01 2.10
N ILE A 106 7.62 26.35 0.95
CA ILE A 106 6.80 26.49 -0.25
C ILE A 106 6.05 25.18 -0.50
N THR A 107 4.79 25.29 -0.90
CA THR A 107 3.99 24.18 -1.42
C THR A 107 3.97 24.23 -2.94
N GLN A 108 4.32 23.12 -3.58
CA GLN A 108 4.27 22.95 -5.03
C GLN A 108 3.31 21.81 -5.37
N THR A 109 2.47 22.00 -6.38
CA THR A 109 1.66 20.91 -6.92
C THR A 109 2.52 19.97 -7.74
N VAL A 110 2.34 18.67 -7.51
CA VAL A 110 2.87 17.59 -8.35
C VAL A 110 1.69 16.88 -8.98
N GLU A 111 1.60 16.82 -10.30
CA GLU A 111 0.48 16.19 -11.00
C GLU A 111 0.95 15.46 -12.25
N LEU A 112 0.22 14.40 -12.60
CA LEU A 112 0.43 13.68 -13.84
C LEU A 112 -0.07 14.52 -15.04
N PRO A 113 0.49 14.33 -16.25
CA PRO A 113 0.00 15.00 -17.45
C PRO A 113 -1.49 14.72 -17.73
N ASP A 114 -2.21 15.73 -18.24
CA ASP A 114 -3.68 15.74 -18.46
C ASP A 114 -4.25 14.57 -19.28
N TRP A 115 -3.42 13.87 -20.06
CA TRP A 115 -3.84 12.79 -20.96
C TRP A 115 -3.31 11.41 -20.55
N THR A 116 -2.92 11.25 -19.29
CA THR A 116 -2.45 9.95 -18.77
C THR A 116 -3.63 9.00 -18.57
N ASP A 117 -3.58 7.82 -19.18
CA ASP A 117 -4.63 6.80 -19.09
C ASP A 117 -4.81 6.31 -17.64
N THR A 118 -6.03 5.96 -17.23
CA THR A 118 -6.32 5.53 -15.84
C THR A 118 -5.57 4.25 -15.44
N LEU A 119 -5.31 3.33 -16.36
CA LEU A 119 -4.51 2.14 -16.08
C LEU A 119 -3.03 2.50 -15.92
N GLU A 120 -2.56 3.50 -16.65
CA GLU A 120 -1.20 4.03 -16.52
C GLU A 120 -1.01 4.76 -15.19
N THR A 121 -1.99 5.56 -14.74
CA THR A 121 -1.91 6.28 -13.45
C THR A 121 -1.87 5.33 -12.26
N LYS A 122 -2.54 4.17 -12.33
CA LYS A 122 -2.52 3.11 -11.32
C LYS A 122 -1.34 2.14 -11.47
N GLY A 123 -0.42 2.38 -12.40
CA GLY A 123 0.78 1.55 -12.59
C GLY A 123 0.55 0.22 -13.29
N PHE A 124 -0.66 -0.11 -13.76
CA PHE A 124 -0.94 -1.39 -14.44
C PHE A 124 -0.12 -1.55 -15.71
N LYS A 125 0.04 -0.48 -16.50
CA LYS A 125 0.83 -0.52 -17.73
C LYS A 125 2.29 -0.87 -17.44
N ALA A 126 2.91 -0.17 -16.48
CA ALA A 126 4.29 -0.45 -16.05
C ALA A 126 4.45 -1.88 -15.52
N MET A 127 3.50 -2.34 -14.70
CA MET A 127 3.48 -3.72 -14.18
C MET A 127 3.39 -4.76 -15.32
N LEU A 128 2.55 -4.53 -16.32
CA LEU A 128 2.40 -5.44 -17.47
C LEU A 128 3.64 -5.45 -18.36
N GLU A 129 4.25 -4.29 -18.59
CA GLU A 129 5.50 -4.16 -19.36
C GLU A 129 6.64 -4.90 -18.67
N ASP A 130 6.79 -4.74 -17.34
CA ASP A 130 7.77 -5.49 -16.54
C ASP A 130 7.50 -7.00 -16.59
N TRP A 131 6.25 -7.42 -16.40
CA TRP A 131 5.86 -8.82 -16.48
C TRP A 131 6.20 -9.45 -17.84
N VAL A 132 5.89 -8.78 -18.95
CA VAL A 132 6.23 -9.25 -20.30
C VAL A 132 7.74 -9.40 -20.47
N SER A 133 8.53 -8.46 -19.93
CA SER A 133 10.00 -8.53 -19.94
C SER A 133 10.53 -9.74 -19.15
N VAL A 134 9.96 -10.01 -17.97
CA VAL A 134 10.29 -11.19 -17.14
C VAL A 134 10.00 -12.48 -17.90
N VAL A 135 8.82 -12.59 -18.54
CA VAL A 135 8.44 -13.76 -19.33
C VAL A 135 9.36 -13.94 -20.54
N ALA A 136 9.65 -12.86 -21.26
CA ALA A 136 10.51 -12.91 -22.46
C ALA A 136 11.96 -13.28 -22.13
N SER A 137 12.48 -12.82 -20.99
CA SER A 137 13.85 -13.12 -20.54
C SER A 137 13.95 -14.44 -19.78
N GLY A 138 12.84 -14.97 -19.28
CA GLY A 138 12.79 -16.12 -18.37
C GLY A 138 13.46 -15.85 -17.02
N ARG A 139 13.66 -14.59 -16.64
CA ARG A 139 14.38 -14.17 -15.43
C ARG A 139 13.56 -13.14 -14.67
N MET A 140 13.49 -13.33 -13.36
CA MET A 140 12.89 -12.38 -12.42
C MET A 140 13.95 -11.98 -11.40
N ASP A 141 14.00 -10.69 -11.06
CA ASP A 141 14.90 -10.18 -10.03
C ASP A 141 14.66 -10.90 -8.69
N GLU A 142 15.73 -11.33 -8.05
CA GLU A 142 15.66 -12.01 -6.76
C GLU A 142 15.12 -11.08 -5.67
N LYS A 143 15.39 -9.77 -5.77
CA LYS A 143 14.82 -8.79 -4.84
C LYS A 143 13.29 -8.74 -4.92
N ALA A 144 12.73 -8.84 -6.13
CA ALA A 144 11.28 -8.86 -6.32
C ALA A 144 10.66 -10.13 -5.72
N LYS A 145 11.31 -11.29 -5.87
CA LYS A 145 10.85 -12.54 -5.23
C LYS A 145 10.89 -12.45 -3.72
N GLN A 146 11.99 -11.94 -3.17
CA GLN A 146 12.17 -11.80 -1.73
C GLN A 146 11.13 -10.85 -1.13
N ARG A 147 10.88 -9.72 -1.78
CA ARG A 147 9.82 -8.78 -1.40
C ARG A 147 8.44 -9.46 -1.40
N ASN A 148 8.10 -10.20 -2.45
CA ASN A 148 6.83 -10.92 -2.53
C ASN A 148 6.67 -11.92 -1.37
N LEU A 149 7.69 -12.72 -1.08
CA LEU A 149 7.67 -13.68 0.01
C LEU A 149 7.59 -12.99 1.38
N SER A 150 8.37 -11.93 1.59
CA SER A 150 8.34 -11.15 2.83
C SER A 150 6.98 -10.51 3.09
N THR A 151 6.35 -9.92 2.05
CA THR A 151 5.00 -9.37 2.14
C THR A 151 3.98 -10.44 2.59
N HIS A 152 4.01 -11.64 1.99
CA HIS A 152 3.09 -12.72 2.37
C HIS A 152 3.38 -13.28 3.76
N ALA A 153 4.65 -13.41 4.14
CA ALA A 153 5.04 -13.85 5.47
C ALA A 153 4.55 -12.88 6.56
N LEU A 154 4.64 -11.56 6.29
CA LEU A 154 4.10 -10.56 7.21
C LEU A 154 2.57 -10.59 7.28
N CYS A 155 1.88 -10.86 6.16
CA CYS A 155 0.41 -11.04 6.16
C CYS A 155 -0.01 -12.25 7.01
N GLU A 156 0.68 -13.37 6.89
CA GLU A 156 0.41 -14.58 7.68
C GLU A 156 0.66 -14.34 9.18
N TRP A 157 1.78 -13.69 9.51
CA TRP A 157 2.08 -13.31 10.90
C TRP A 157 1.00 -12.37 11.46
N LEU A 158 0.64 -11.32 10.71
CA LEU A 158 -0.38 -10.36 11.12
C LEU A 158 -1.74 -11.04 11.36
N LEU A 159 -2.09 -12.03 10.53
CA LEU A 159 -3.31 -12.80 10.70
C LEU A 159 -3.32 -13.51 12.07
N GLY A 160 -2.19 -14.08 12.49
CA GLY A 160 -2.04 -14.69 13.81
C GLY A 160 -2.20 -13.71 14.98
N GLU A 161 -1.80 -12.45 14.79
CA GLU A 161 -1.86 -11.42 15.84
C GLU A 161 -3.26 -10.80 16.01
N VAL A 162 -4.12 -10.82 14.99
CA VAL A 162 -5.43 -10.15 15.03
C VAL A 162 -6.64 -11.07 15.22
N ILE A 163 -6.44 -12.40 15.19
CA ILE A 163 -7.51 -13.38 15.43
C ILE A 163 -7.82 -13.46 16.92
#